data_AF-A0A914Q8J5-F1
#
_entry.id   AF-A0A914Q8J5-F1
#
_cell.length_a   1.000
_cell.length_b   1.000
_cell.length_c   1.000
_cell.angle_alpha   90.00
_cell.angle_beta   90.00
_cell.angle_gamma   90.00
#
_symmetry.space_group_name_H-M   'P 1'
#
loop_
_entity.id
_entity.type
_entity.pdbx_description
1 polymer ?
#
loop_
_entity_poly.entity_id
_entity_poly.type
_entity_poly.pdbx_seq_one_letter_code
_entity_poly.pdbx_strand_id
1 'polypeptide(L)'
;MHSGNVMWAINKDGDIETNIAAIVDWQTPYEGSPMADLARFLVMAADGVVRRQAEEFAVDFYYECLIKEFGGGARKVPYTVEKLRKAYSLAFLTQVFFMTEMIVFLYDSLDKQQPNKAIKNAFVDAAVLKALHGIEDLDRLLQGEMKEEIYEKYCI
;
A
#
# COMPACT_ATOMS: atom_id res chain seq x y z
N MET A 1 -4.62 5.88 -2.94
CA MET A 1 -5.66 5.08 -2.25
C MET A 1 -5.16 4.68 -0.86
N HIS A 2 -5.88 5.09 0.20
CA HIS A 2 -5.66 4.65 1.59
C HIS A 2 -6.99 4.20 2.21
N SER A 3 -6.96 3.58 3.39
CA SER A 3 -8.17 3.04 4.04
C SER A 3 -9.28 4.08 4.26
N GLY A 4 -8.93 5.34 4.52
CA GLY A 4 -9.91 6.44 4.60
C GLY A 4 -10.69 6.73 3.30
N ASN A 5 -10.25 6.20 2.15
CA ASN A 5 -10.91 6.36 0.86
C ASN A 5 -11.77 5.14 0.49
N VAL A 6 -11.90 4.17 1.40
CA VAL A 6 -12.71 2.96 1.23
C VAL A 6 -13.88 3.02 2.20
N MET A 7 -15.10 3.02 1.67
CA MET A 7 -16.33 2.95 2.45
C MET A 7 -16.82 1.49 2.48
N TRP A 8 -17.09 0.98 3.67
CA TRP A 8 -17.64 -0.36 3.86
C TRP A 8 -19.17 -0.32 3.82
N ALA A 9 -19.78 -1.36 3.27
CA ALA A 9 -21.23 -1.52 3.29
C ALA A 9 -21.72 -1.72 4.72
N ILE A 10 -22.94 -1.26 4.98
CA ILE A 10 -23.63 -1.40 6.25
C ILE A 10 -24.89 -2.22 5.99
N ASN A 11 -25.11 -3.26 6.79
CA ASN A 11 -26.29 -4.10 6.67
C ASN A 11 -27.54 -3.36 7.19
N LYS A 12 -28.72 -3.99 7.07
CA LYS A 12 -29.98 -3.39 7.53
C LYS A 12 -30.04 -3.15 9.05
N ASP A 13 -29.23 -3.89 9.80
CA ASP A 13 -29.16 -3.83 11.27
C ASP A 13 -28.17 -2.75 11.75
N GLY A 14 -27.41 -2.14 10.84
CA GLY A 14 -26.42 -1.10 11.15
C GLY A 14 -24.99 -1.61 11.34
N ASP A 15 -24.72 -2.90 11.12
CA ASP A 15 -23.38 -3.48 11.25
C ASP A 15 -22.57 -3.34 9.96
N ILE A 16 -21.24 -3.23 10.13
CA ILE A 16 -20.29 -3.14 9.02
C ILE A 16 -20.15 -4.51 8.35
N GLU A 17 -20.33 -4.56 7.03
CA GLU A 17 -20.10 -5.73 6.20
C GLU A 17 -18.68 -5.78 5.63
N THR A 18 -18.28 -6.95 5.12
CA THR A 18 -17.00 -7.15 4.41
C THR A 18 -17.02 -6.61 2.98
N ASN A 19 -18.18 -6.19 2.47
CA ASN A 19 -18.30 -5.65 1.12
C ASN A 19 -17.92 -4.16 1.11
N ILE A 20 -17.22 -3.74 0.06
CA ILE A 20 -16.95 -2.32 -0.18
C ILE A 20 -18.21 -1.69 -0.78
N ALA A 21 -18.70 -0.61 -0.15
CA ALA A 21 -19.80 0.19 -0.68
C ALA A 21 -19.31 1.18 -1.74
N ALA A 22 -18.17 1.81 -1.51
CA ALA A 22 -17.58 2.77 -2.45
C ALA A 22 -16.08 2.93 -2.23
N ILE A 23 -15.37 3.21 -3.32
CA ILE A 23 -14.02 3.80 -3.29
C ILE A 23 -14.17 5.23 -3.77
N VAL A 24 -13.74 6.17 -2.94
CA VAL A 24 -13.90 7.61 -3.18
C VAL A 24 -12.54 8.28 -3.34
N ASP A 25 -12.57 9.59 -3.59
CA ASP A 25 -11.38 10.42 -3.63
C ASP A 25 -10.35 9.99 -4.69
N TRP A 26 -10.77 10.15 -5.95
CA TRP A 26 -10.02 9.84 -7.17
C TRP A 26 -9.24 11.06 -7.70
N GLN A 27 -8.66 11.88 -6.82
CA GLN A 27 -7.92 13.09 -7.23
C GLN A 27 -6.45 12.82 -7.61
N THR A 28 -5.91 11.64 -7.27
CA THR A 28 -4.53 11.24 -7.60
C THR A 28 -4.37 9.97 -8.46
N PRO A 29 -5.32 9.56 -9.33
CA PRO A 29 -5.13 8.41 -10.20
C PRO A 29 -4.09 8.73 -11.26
N TYR A 30 -3.32 7.72 -11.63
CA TYR A 30 -2.42 7.77 -12.78
C TYR A 30 -2.38 6.39 -13.43
N GLU A 31 -2.04 6.35 -14.71
CA GLU A 31 -1.81 5.10 -15.41
C GLU A 31 -0.48 4.48 -14.95
N GLY A 32 -0.52 3.27 -14.41
CA GLY A 32 0.66 2.64 -13.86
C GLY A 32 0.46 1.15 -13.53
N SER A 33 1.43 0.59 -12.82
CA SER A 33 1.34 -0.79 -12.34
C SER A 33 0.25 -0.92 -11.28
N PRO A 34 -0.64 -1.93 -11.35
CA PRO A 34 -1.63 -2.19 -10.29
C PRO A 34 -0.95 -2.53 -8.94
N MET A 35 0.30 -2.99 -8.98
CA MET A 35 1.08 -3.23 -7.77
C MET A 35 1.42 -1.94 -7.03
N ALA A 36 1.41 -0.79 -7.71
CA ALA A 36 1.57 0.51 -7.05
C ALA A 36 0.33 0.89 -6.21
N ASP A 37 -0.87 0.56 -6.68
CA ASP A 37 -2.08 0.74 -5.89
C ASP A 37 -2.11 -0.19 -4.68
N LEU A 38 -1.70 -1.45 -4.87
CA LEU A 38 -1.61 -2.43 -3.78
C LEU A 38 -0.57 -2.01 -2.74
N ALA A 39 0.64 -1.65 -3.17
CA ALA A 39 1.70 -1.17 -2.30
C ALA A 39 1.26 0.09 -1.54
N ARG A 40 0.62 1.04 -2.22
CA ARG A 40 0.13 2.27 -1.58
C ARG A 40 -0.90 1.95 -0.51
N PHE A 41 -1.86 1.07 -0.83
CA PHE A 41 -2.88 0.67 0.13
C PHE A 41 -2.27 0.02 1.36
N LEU A 42 -1.35 -0.95 1.20
CA LEU A 42 -0.73 -1.64 2.34
C LEU A 42 0.16 -0.73 3.17
N VAL A 43 0.95 0.14 2.55
CA VAL A 43 1.81 1.11 3.26
C VAL A 43 0.97 2.10 4.09
N MET A 44 -0.16 2.58 3.53
CA MET A 44 -0.98 3.60 4.19
C MET A 44 -1.97 3.00 5.19
N ALA A 45 -2.47 1.78 4.97
CA ALA A 45 -3.49 1.15 5.80
C ALA A 45 -2.90 0.36 6.98
N ALA A 46 -1.80 -0.36 6.77
CA ALA A 46 -1.24 -1.30 7.75
C ALA A 46 0.11 -0.84 8.31
N ASP A 47 0.38 -1.16 9.57
CA ASP A 47 1.74 -1.12 10.12
C ASP A 47 2.60 -2.26 9.55
N GLY A 48 3.90 -2.26 9.88
CA GLY A 48 4.84 -3.26 9.36
C GLY A 48 4.52 -4.69 9.76
N VAL A 49 3.95 -4.94 10.94
CA VAL A 49 3.65 -6.30 11.39
C VAL A 49 2.53 -6.88 10.54
N VAL A 50 1.42 -6.14 10.40
CA VAL A 50 0.28 -6.58 9.59
C VAL A 50 0.64 -6.67 8.11
N ARG A 51 1.40 -5.69 7.59
CA ARG A 51 1.80 -5.65 6.18
C ARG A 51 2.64 -6.86 5.78
N ARG A 52 3.68 -7.20 6.55
CA ARG A 52 4.56 -8.35 6.27
C ARG A 52 3.80 -9.68 6.27
N GLN A 53 2.72 -9.79 7.04
CA GLN A 53 1.87 -10.99 7.05
C GLN A 53 0.91 -11.04 5.85
N ALA A 54 0.51 -9.88 5.33
CA ALA A 54 -0.54 -9.78 4.32
C ALA A 54 0.00 -9.63 2.89
N GLU A 55 1.20 -9.12 2.69
CA GLU A 55 1.67 -8.67 1.37
C GLU A 55 1.79 -9.79 0.34
N GLU A 56 2.36 -10.94 0.70
CA GLU A 56 2.46 -12.09 -0.21
C GLU A 56 1.06 -12.60 -0.58
N PHE A 57 0.19 -12.77 0.42
CA PHE A 57 -1.19 -13.16 0.21
C PHE A 57 -1.93 -12.17 -0.70
N ALA A 58 -1.71 -10.88 -0.53
CA ALA A 58 -2.41 -9.86 -1.30
C ALA A 58 -1.97 -9.86 -2.78
N VAL A 59 -0.67 -10.06 -3.06
CA VAL A 59 -0.16 -10.20 -4.44
C VAL A 59 -0.70 -11.48 -5.08
N ASP A 60 -0.72 -12.58 -4.34
CA ASP A 60 -1.20 -13.87 -4.83
C ASP A 60 -2.71 -13.82 -5.11
N PHE A 61 -3.48 -13.25 -4.19
CA PHE A 61 -4.91 -13.03 -4.36
C PHE A 61 -5.22 -12.14 -5.58
N TYR A 62 -4.44 -11.07 -5.78
CA TYR A 62 -4.55 -10.25 -6.99
C TYR A 62 -4.29 -11.07 -8.25
N TYR A 63 -3.25 -11.90 -8.25
CA TYR A 63 -2.92 -12.75 -9.41
C TYR A 63 -4.01 -13.79 -9.70
N GLU A 64 -4.59 -14.40 -8.67
CA GLU A 64 -5.73 -15.31 -8.82
C GLU A 64 -6.95 -14.61 -9.43
N CYS A 65 -7.27 -13.41 -8.96
CA CYS A 65 -8.32 -12.58 -9.54
C CYS A 65 -8.02 -12.28 -11.01
N LEU A 66 -6.78 -11.93 -11.34
CA LEU A 66 -6.37 -11.70 -12.72
C LEU A 66 -6.55 -12.95 -13.60
N ILE A 67 -6.19 -14.13 -13.11
CA ILE A 67 -6.42 -15.40 -13.83
C ILE A 67 -7.92 -15.63 -14.08
N LYS A 68 -8.76 -15.38 -13.08
CA LYS A 68 -10.22 -15.53 -13.19
C LYS A 68 -10.78 -14.58 -14.26
N GLU A 69 -10.37 -13.32 -14.26
CA GLU A 69 -10.75 -12.33 -15.29
C GLU A 69 -10.28 -12.73 -16.70
N PHE A 70 -9.16 -13.45 -16.79
CA PHE A 70 -8.66 -14.02 -18.04
C PHE A 70 -9.33 -15.37 -18.40
N GLY A 71 -10.52 -15.64 -17.86
CA GLY A 71 -11.32 -16.82 -18.18
C GLY A 71 -10.81 -18.09 -17.51
N GLY A 72 -10.27 -17.97 -16.29
CA GLY A 72 -9.76 -19.12 -15.52
C GLY A 72 -8.60 -19.85 -16.21
N GLY A 73 -7.79 -19.13 -16.99
CA GLY A 73 -6.69 -19.70 -17.77
C GLY A 73 -7.01 -19.99 -19.23
N ALA A 74 -8.26 -19.76 -19.68
CA ALA A 74 -8.61 -19.85 -21.11
C ALA A 74 -7.83 -18.83 -21.97
N ARG A 75 -7.46 -17.68 -21.39
CA ARG A 75 -6.55 -16.71 -22.00
C ARG A 75 -5.25 -16.67 -21.22
N LYS A 76 -4.14 -16.50 -21.93
CA LYS A 76 -2.82 -16.34 -21.33
C LYS A 76 -2.77 -15.02 -20.56
N VAL A 77 -2.51 -15.10 -19.25
CA VAL A 77 -2.18 -13.92 -18.44
C VAL A 77 -0.81 -13.40 -18.88
N PRO A 78 -0.66 -12.11 -19.20
CA PRO A 78 0.59 -11.57 -19.76
C PRO A 78 1.76 -11.52 -18.76
N TYR A 79 1.47 -11.66 -17.46
CA TYR A 79 2.44 -11.56 -16.38
C TYR A 79 2.43 -12.83 -15.52
N THR A 80 3.58 -13.14 -14.92
CA THR A 80 3.68 -14.18 -13.89
C THR A 80 3.56 -13.55 -12.51
N VAL A 81 3.24 -14.35 -11.49
CA VAL A 81 3.15 -13.86 -10.12
C VAL A 81 4.48 -13.31 -9.62
N GLU A 82 5.61 -13.88 -10.04
CA GLU A 82 6.96 -13.41 -9.68
C GLU A 82 7.23 -12.02 -10.24
N LYS A 83 6.77 -11.73 -11.47
CA LYS A 83 6.87 -10.38 -12.04
C LYS A 83 6.02 -9.39 -11.26
N LEU A 84 4.85 -9.81 -10.77
CA LEU A 84 4.01 -8.96 -9.94
C LEU A 84 4.64 -8.70 -8.57
N ARG A 85 5.21 -9.72 -7.91
CA ARG A 85 5.95 -9.55 -6.65
C ARG A 85 7.11 -8.57 -6.82
N LYS A 86 7.89 -8.71 -7.90
CA LYS A 86 8.97 -7.76 -8.21
C LYS A 86 8.45 -6.33 -8.45
N ALA A 87 7.36 -6.20 -9.20
CA ALA A 87 6.71 -4.90 -9.41
C ALA A 87 6.15 -4.30 -8.12
N TYR A 88 5.67 -5.13 -7.19
CA TYR A 88 5.25 -4.72 -5.85
C TYR A 88 6.44 -4.23 -5.03
N SER A 89 7.55 -4.97 -4.95
CA SER A 89 8.74 -4.53 -4.19
C SER A 89 9.28 -3.19 -4.71
N LEU A 90 9.31 -3.00 -6.03
CA LEU A 90 9.70 -1.73 -6.64
C LEU A 90 8.71 -0.60 -6.33
N ALA A 91 7.41 -0.88 -6.37
CA ALA A 91 6.42 0.12 -6.03
C ALA A 91 6.45 0.47 -4.54
N PHE A 92 6.65 -0.52 -3.67
CA PHE A 92 6.74 -0.37 -2.23
C PHE A 92 7.78 0.68 -1.84
N LEU A 93 8.98 0.63 -2.43
CA LEU A 93 10.02 1.67 -2.30
C LEU A 93 9.42 3.08 -2.45
N THR A 94 8.76 3.33 -3.59
CA THR A 94 8.19 4.65 -3.89
C THR A 94 7.06 5.05 -2.94
N GLN A 95 6.28 4.08 -2.45
CA GLN A 95 5.17 4.37 -1.54
C GLN A 95 5.63 4.64 -0.10
N VAL A 96 6.74 4.04 0.34
CA VAL A 96 7.39 4.40 1.61
C VAL A 96 7.87 5.86 1.57
N PHE A 97 8.50 6.30 0.49
CA PHE A 97 8.89 7.70 0.33
C PHE A 97 7.67 8.63 0.33
N PHE A 98 6.62 8.29 -0.40
CA PHE A 98 5.37 9.07 -0.38
C PHE A 98 4.79 9.17 1.04
N MET A 99 4.85 8.10 1.84
CA MET A 99 4.40 8.14 3.22
C MET A 99 5.24 9.08 4.09
N THR A 100 6.56 9.15 3.88
CA THR A 100 7.43 10.10 4.59
C THR A 100 7.11 11.56 4.24
N GLU A 101 6.77 11.85 2.97
CA GLU A 101 6.34 13.18 2.55
C GLU A 101 5.00 13.56 3.18
N MET A 102 4.05 12.62 3.21
CA MET A 102 2.74 12.82 3.84
C MET A 102 2.84 13.21 5.31
N ILE A 103 3.80 12.67 6.06
CA ILE A 103 4.02 13.01 7.48
C ILE A 103 4.31 14.51 7.65
N VAL A 104 5.08 15.12 6.75
CA VAL A 104 5.40 16.56 6.81
C VAL A 104 4.12 17.39 6.72
N PHE A 105 3.23 17.06 5.79
CA PHE A 105 1.93 17.72 5.65
C PHE A 105 1.03 17.51 6.86
N LEU A 106 1.08 16.33 7.48
CA LEU A 106 0.30 16.04 8.68
C LEU A 106 0.80 16.82 9.90
N TYR A 107 2.11 17.01 10.06
CA TYR A 107 2.68 17.83 11.14
C TYR A 107 2.30 19.30 11.03
N ASP A 108 2.32 19.89 9.84
CA ASP A 108 1.86 21.28 9.62
C ASP A 108 0.39 21.47 10.07
N SER A 109 -0.42 20.42 9.94
CA SER A 109 -1.82 20.44 10.36
C SER A 109 -2.03 20.44 11.89
N LEU A 110 -1.00 20.07 12.68
CA LEU A 110 -1.05 19.97 14.16
C LEU A 110 -0.81 21.29 14.88
N ASP A 111 -0.11 22.25 14.27
CA ASP A 111 0.30 23.50 14.92
C ASP A 111 -0.89 24.44 15.20
N LYS A 112 -1.98 24.26 14.45
CA LYS A 112 -3.23 25.01 14.65
C LYS A 112 -3.92 24.46 15.90
N GLN A 113 -4.12 25.29 16.94
CA GLN A 113 -4.94 24.95 18.11
C GLN A 113 -6.34 24.53 17.63
N GLN A 114 -6.59 23.22 17.62
CA GLN A 114 -7.82 22.65 17.11
C GLN A 114 -8.48 21.77 18.18
N PRO A 115 -9.83 21.68 18.19
CA PRO A 115 -10.51 20.64 18.96
C PRO A 115 -9.98 19.26 18.54
N ASN A 116 -9.89 18.33 19.49
CA ASN A 116 -9.41 16.95 19.29
C ASN A 116 -7.90 16.76 18.99
N LYS A 117 -7.03 17.65 19.51
CA LYS A 117 -5.57 17.53 19.36
C LYS A 117 -5.02 16.14 19.69
N ALA A 118 -5.51 15.47 20.72
CA ALA A 118 -5.07 14.13 21.09
C ALA A 118 -5.34 13.07 19.99
N ILE A 119 -6.52 13.12 19.35
CA ILE A 119 -6.88 12.22 18.25
C ILE A 119 -5.98 12.48 17.04
N LYS A 120 -5.73 13.75 16.73
CA LYS A 120 -4.83 14.12 15.62
C LYS A 120 -3.39 13.67 15.89
N ASN A 121 -2.90 13.86 17.11
CA ASN A 121 -1.57 13.37 17.49
C ASN A 121 -1.48 11.85 17.31
N ALA A 122 -2.45 11.08 17.80
CA ALA A 122 -2.47 9.63 17.62
C ALA A 122 -2.48 9.22 16.13
N PHE A 123 -3.20 9.97 15.28
CA PHE A 123 -3.18 9.74 13.84
C PHE A 123 -1.80 9.99 13.22
N VAL A 124 -1.13 11.08 13.61
CA VAL A 124 0.23 11.38 13.16
C VAL A 124 1.23 10.35 13.68
N ASP A 125 1.13 9.95 14.95
CA ASP A 125 1.97 8.90 15.53
C ASP A 125 1.82 7.58 14.78
N ALA A 126 0.59 7.21 14.42
CA ALA A 126 0.32 6.02 13.59
C ALA A 126 0.92 6.16 12.18
N ALA A 127 0.88 7.36 11.59
CA ALA A 127 1.50 7.63 10.29
C ALA A 127 3.04 7.51 10.36
N VAL A 128 3.65 8.10 11.39
CA VAL A 128 5.09 8.00 11.66
C VAL A 128 5.51 6.55 11.86
N LEU A 129 4.77 5.78 12.65
CA LEU A 129 5.05 4.36 12.88
C LEU A 129 5.05 3.56 11.58
N LYS A 130 4.06 3.79 10.70
CA LYS A 130 3.98 3.13 9.39
C LYS A 130 5.18 3.48 8.50
N ALA A 131 5.60 4.75 8.49
CA ALA A 131 6.77 5.17 7.72
C ALA A 131 8.07 4.57 8.27
N LEU A 132 8.27 4.56 9.60
CA LEU A 132 9.44 3.95 10.22
C LEU A 132 9.55 2.47 9.87
N HIS A 133 8.47 1.71 10.06
CA HIS A 133 8.42 0.30 9.65
C HIS A 133 8.62 0.13 8.14
N GLY A 134 8.10 1.05 7.31
CA GLY A 134 8.31 1.05 5.87
C GLY A 134 9.78 1.23 5.49
N ILE A 135 10.51 2.11 6.18
CA ILE A 135 11.94 2.32 5.99
C ILE A 135 12.74 1.09 6.42
N GLU A 136 12.39 0.45 7.54
CA GLU A 136 13.01 -0.82 7.96
C GLU A 136 12.80 -1.94 6.93
N ASP A 137 11.58 -2.05 6.39
CA ASP A 137 11.26 -3.01 5.33
C ASP A 137 12.07 -2.73 4.07
N LEU A 138 12.21 -1.45 3.74
CA LEU A 138 12.99 -1.01 2.61
C LEU A 138 14.46 -1.36 2.77
N ASP A 139 15.06 -1.10 3.94
CA ASP A 139 16.46 -1.47 4.19
C ASP A 139 16.66 -2.98 4.01
N ARG A 140 15.74 -3.81 4.54
CA ARG A 140 15.79 -5.27 4.35
C ARG A 140 15.72 -5.67 2.87
N LEU A 141 14.85 -5.04 2.08
CA LEU A 141 14.73 -5.29 0.64
C LEU A 141 15.99 -4.86 -0.13
N LEU A 142 16.56 -3.70 0.21
CA LEU A 142 17.75 -3.15 -0.43
C LEU A 142 19.03 -3.93 -0.09
N GLN A 143 19.13 -4.46 1.13
CA GLN A 143 20.26 -5.31 1.53
C GLN A 143 20.13 -6.75 1.01
N GLY A 144 18.92 -7.19 0.70
CA GLY A 144 18.61 -8.51 0.17
C GLY A 144 18.34 -8.50 -1.33
N GLU A 145 17.08 -8.77 -1.70
CA GLU A 145 16.62 -9.07 -3.05
C GLU A 145 17.01 -8.03 -4.11
N MET A 146 17.06 -6.76 -3.74
CA MET A 146 17.32 -5.68 -4.69
C MET A 146 18.79 -5.28 -4.78
N LYS A 147 19.65 -5.81 -3.90
CA LYS A 147 21.06 -5.43 -3.85
C LYS A 147 21.74 -5.76 -5.18
N GLU A 148 21.77 -7.03 -5.56
CA GLU A 148 22.49 -7.49 -6.75
C GLU A 148 21.96 -6.83 -8.02
N GLU A 149 20.64 -6.68 -8.16
CA GLU A 149 20.03 -6.09 -9.35
C GLU A 149 20.34 -4.59 -9.54
N ILE A 150 20.37 -3.80 -8.46
CA ILE A 150 20.74 -2.38 -8.55
C ILE A 150 22.22 -2.26 -8.89
N TYR A 151 23.07 -3.06 -8.24
CA TYR A 151 24.51 -3.05 -8.49
C TYR A 151 24.85 -3.46 -9.93
N GLU A 152 24.21 -4.51 -10.47
CA GLU A 152 24.43 -4.94 -11.86
C GLU A 152 23.96 -3.91 -12.89
N LYS A 153 22.87 -3.20 -12.63
CA LYS A 153 22.27 -2.28 -13.61
C LYS A 153 22.95 -0.90 -13.65
N TYR A 154 23.53 -0.45 -12.53
CA TYR A 154 24.01 0.93 -12.41
C TYR A 154 25.46 1.07 -11.92
N CYS A 155 26.13 -0.03 -11.52
CA CYS A 155 27.50 0.01 -10.99
C CYS A 155 28.52 -0.84 -11.78
N ILE A 156 28.09 -1.50 -12.86
CA ILE A 156 28.94 -2.18 -13.86
C ILE A 156 28.71 -1.51 -15.21
#